data_AF-A0A2H0Z9Q5-F1
#
_entry.id   AF-A0A2H0Z9Q5-F1
#
_cell.length_a   1.000
_cell.length_b   1.000
_cell.length_c   1.000
_cell.angle_alpha   90.00
_cell.angle_beta   90.00
_cell.angle_gamma   90.00
#
_symmetry.space_group_name_H-M   'P 1'
#
loop_
_entity.id
_entity.type
_entity.pdbx_description
1 polymer ?
#
loop_
_entity_poly.entity_id
_entity_poly.type
_entity_poly.pdbx_seq_one_letter_code
_entity_poly.pdbx_strand_id
1 'polypeptide(L)'
;MKKIIMISAAIAALCGFSYANSFEEDINSANGSQEVVVPQPRMENASEASEKDLAAFYEYFDNMMKTREVSGEADFDFDKSGEMTKASVLYNIDLEAIRNEYLKSPITFKTSKGTVVYVSGSKSSNCPDLSNSCKDKEKFFMVLTTSGGQTFFIRAMEIINWSIFMNGSKTVVIDGEKYVAKVHANASDPEKSKLEIKGPRGAVISSSLDKLGEALAAKGVDVKLSKAYKLAYGNEIMQTGKGNAKFTESKLLLLIPFPVVDSSSYFLIKADDIKPAGTAFPSMEPGYSFKLDEGKLQISKL
;
A
#
# COMPACT_ATOMS: atom_id res chain seq x y z
N MET A 1 53.96 12.17 11.41
CA MET A 1 54.87 11.02 11.17
C MET A 1 54.06 9.95 10.46
N LYS A 2 54.08 9.83 9.12
CA LYS A 2 54.99 8.98 8.32
C LYS A 2 55.27 7.60 8.93
N LYS A 3 54.65 6.54 8.38
CA LYS A 3 55.27 5.43 7.59
C LYS A 3 54.13 4.48 7.13
N ILE A 4 53.86 4.36 5.81
CA ILE A 4 54.41 3.37 4.84
C ILE A 4 53.88 1.96 5.19
N ILE A 5 53.15 1.24 4.31
CA ILE A 5 53.70 0.39 3.22
C ILE A 5 52.74 0.33 2.01
N MET A 6 53.29 0.69 0.85
CA MET A 6 52.81 0.27 -0.49
C MET A 6 53.23 -1.19 -0.74
N ILE A 7 52.36 -1.97 -1.39
CA ILE A 7 52.80 -3.07 -2.26
C ILE A 7 52.16 -2.83 -3.63
N SER A 8 53.01 -2.94 -4.65
CA SER A 8 52.83 -2.45 -6.02
C SER A 8 52.59 -3.59 -7.02
N ALA A 9 51.96 -3.20 -8.14
CA ALA A 9 52.14 -3.69 -9.53
C ALA A 9 51.57 -5.08 -9.91
N ALA A 10 50.56 -5.16 -10.81
CA ALA A 10 50.60 -5.12 -12.29
C ALA A 10 50.94 -6.52 -12.87
N ILE A 11 50.33 -7.09 -13.93
CA ILE A 11 50.08 -6.69 -15.34
C ILE A 11 49.10 -7.75 -15.91
N ALA A 12 47.93 -7.38 -16.45
CA ALA A 12 47.58 -7.21 -17.87
C ALA A 12 47.47 -8.47 -18.78
N ALA A 13 46.34 -8.48 -19.50
CA ALA A 13 46.07 -9.05 -20.84
C ALA A 13 45.99 -10.57 -21.03
N LEU A 14 44.83 -11.04 -21.49
CA LEU A 14 44.66 -11.52 -22.87
C LEU A 14 43.17 -11.73 -23.23
N CYS A 15 42.87 -11.43 -24.49
CA CYS A 15 41.56 -11.43 -25.13
C CYS A 15 41.03 -12.85 -25.39
N GLY A 16 39.70 -12.97 -25.53
CA GLY A 16 39.03 -14.17 -26.05
C GLY A 16 37.58 -13.87 -26.41
N PHE A 17 37.35 -13.55 -27.69
CA PHE A 17 36.07 -13.24 -28.30
C PHE A 17 35.07 -14.42 -28.26
N SER A 18 33.79 -14.10 -28.15
CA SER A 18 32.75 -14.70 -29.01
C SER A 18 31.66 -13.67 -29.27
N TYR A 19 31.51 -13.38 -30.56
CA TYR A 19 30.48 -12.57 -31.19
C TYR A 19 29.12 -13.27 -31.13
N ALA A 20 28.05 -12.49 -30.96
CA ALA A 20 26.87 -12.58 -31.80
C ALA A 20 26.25 -11.18 -31.93
N ASN A 21 26.29 -10.69 -33.17
CA ASN A 21 25.81 -9.40 -33.64
C ASN A 21 24.31 -9.41 -33.95
N SER A 22 23.83 -8.20 -34.20
CA SER A 22 22.63 -7.77 -34.94
C SER A 22 21.41 -7.52 -34.04
N PHE A 23 20.86 -6.30 -34.00
CA PHE A 23 20.57 -5.44 -35.15
C PHE A 23 20.81 -3.94 -34.86
N GLU A 24 21.52 -3.31 -35.79
CA GLU A 24 21.69 -1.88 -36.12
C GLU A 24 20.55 -0.97 -35.62
N GLU A 25 20.83 0.15 -34.95
CA GLU A 25 21.55 1.33 -35.44
C GLU A 25 20.91 1.92 -36.70
N ASP A 26 19.75 2.59 -36.51
CA ASP A 26 19.26 3.51 -37.54
C ASP A 26 18.27 4.56 -36.98
N ILE A 27 18.60 5.28 -35.90
CA ILE A 27 17.99 6.60 -35.61
C ILE A 27 19.02 7.50 -34.92
N ASN A 28 20.02 7.95 -35.67
CA ASN A 28 20.74 9.19 -35.38
C ASN A 28 20.44 10.20 -36.49
N SER A 29 19.24 10.79 -36.47
CA SER A 29 19.01 12.18 -36.88
C SER A 29 17.57 12.58 -36.57
N ALA A 30 17.38 13.39 -35.52
CA ALA A 30 16.56 14.60 -35.54
C ALA A 30 16.21 15.04 -34.11
N ASN A 31 16.58 16.30 -33.84
CA ASN A 31 16.04 17.21 -32.83
C ASN A 31 16.52 17.04 -31.39
N GLY A 32 17.30 18.04 -30.99
CA GLY A 32 17.82 18.21 -29.65
C GLY A 32 16.71 18.34 -28.61
N SER A 33 16.67 17.36 -27.72
CA SER A 33 16.22 17.53 -26.36
C SER A 33 17.46 17.57 -25.49
N GLN A 34 17.70 18.67 -24.77
CA GLN A 34 18.63 18.67 -23.65
C GLN A 34 18.22 17.54 -22.71
N GLU A 35 19.03 16.48 -22.63
CA GLU A 35 18.95 15.53 -21.54
C GLU A 35 19.14 16.33 -20.25
N VAL A 36 18.07 16.46 -19.47
CA VAL A 36 18.18 16.90 -18.08
C VAL A 36 18.93 15.80 -17.35
N VAL A 37 20.25 15.94 -17.27
CA VAL A 37 21.11 15.13 -16.41
C VAL A 37 20.68 15.43 -14.98
N VAL A 38 19.82 14.56 -14.44
CA VAL A 38 19.46 14.59 -13.02
C VAL A 38 20.76 14.32 -12.25
N PRO A 39 21.23 15.25 -11.40
CA PRO A 39 22.45 15.04 -10.64
C PRO A 39 22.30 13.78 -9.79
N GLN A 40 23.11 12.76 -10.07
CA GLN A 40 23.25 11.65 -9.14
C GLN A 40 24.02 12.16 -7.90
N PRO A 41 23.54 11.93 -6.68
CA PRO A 41 24.28 12.30 -5.48
C PRO A 41 25.64 11.60 -5.50
N ARG A 42 26.72 12.38 -5.30
CA ARG A 42 28.08 11.83 -5.15
C ARG A 42 28.12 10.98 -3.88
N MET A 43 28.38 9.68 -4.06
CA MET A 43 28.66 8.74 -2.99
C MET A 43 30.04 9.06 -2.40
N GLU A 44 30.11 9.92 -1.39
CA GLU A 44 31.32 10.02 -0.57
C GLU A 44 31.16 9.41 0.83
N ASN A 45 29.96 8.96 1.23
CA ASN A 45 29.76 8.24 2.50
C ASN A 45 28.57 7.27 2.44
N ALA A 46 28.56 6.31 1.51
CA ALA A 46 27.61 5.19 1.58
C ALA A 46 28.11 4.20 2.65
N SER A 47 27.81 4.48 3.92
CA SER A 47 27.97 3.48 4.98
C SER A 47 27.06 2.29 4.65
N GLU A 48 27.59 1.08 4.81
CA GLU A 48 26.82 -0.17 4.74
C GLU A 48 25.50 0.00 5.50
N ALA A 49 24.36 -0.09 4.79
CA ALA A 49 23.08 -0.19 5.46
C ALA A 49 23.11 -1.50 6.23
N SER A 50 23.12 -1.43 7.56
CA SER A 50 23.24 -2.61 8.40
C SER A 50 21.95 -3.43 8.29
N GLU A 51 22.04 -4.75 8.48
CA GLU A 51 20.86 -5.62 8.54
C GLU A 51 19.80 -5.12 9.56
N LYS A 52 20.27 -4.40 10.58
CA LYS A 52 19.44 -3.71 11.58
C LYS A 52 18.60 -2.57 10.99
N ASP A 53 19.14 -1.79 10.06
CA ASP A 53 18.42 -0.68 9.42
C ASP A 53 17.33 -1.22 8.47
N LEU A 54 17.60 -2.35 7.82
CA LEU A 54 16.60 -3.08 7.03
C LEU A 54 15.46 -3.58 7.91
N ALA A 55 15.77 -4.16 9.07
CA ALA A 55 14.77 -4.63 10.02
C ALA A 55 13.89 -3.47 10.52
N ALA A 56 14.48 -2.33 10.86
CA ALA A 56 13.77 -1.15 11.36
C ALA A 56 12.74 -0.61 10.36
N PHE A 57 13.10 -0.51 9.08
CA PHE A 57 12.16 -0.07 8.04
C PHE A 57 10.99 -1.04 7.83
N TYR A 58 11.24 -2.35 7.83
CA TYR A 58 10.16 -3.32 7.69
C TYR A 58 9.26 -3.36 8.93
N GLU A 59 9.84 -3.21 10.12
CA GLU A 59 9.09 -3.08 11.38
C GLU A 59 8.20 -1.83 11.35
N TYR A 60 8.71 -0.69 10.88
CA TYR A 60 7.91 0.51 10.68
C TYR A 60 6.73 0.26 9.73
N PHE A 61 6.98 -0.36 8.57
CA PHE A 61 5.93 -0.68 7.61
C PHE A 61 4.87 -1.63 8.17
N ASP A 62 5.30 -2.65 8.92
CA ASP A 62 4.42 -3.62 9.55
C ASP A 62 3.55 -2.95 10.63
N ASN A 63 4.16 -2.12 11.48
CA ASN A 63 3.44 -1.34 12.49
C ASN A 63 2.47 -0.34 11.87
N MET A 64 2.85 0.35 10.79
CA MET A 64 1.99 1.29 10.07
C MET A 64 0.74 0.61 9.49
N MET A 65 0.86 -0.67 9.12
CA MET A 65 -0.17 -1.44 8.40
C MET A 65 -0.71 -2.62 9.23
N LYS A 66 -0.53 -2.60 10.55
CA LYS A 66 -0.90 -3.70 11.43
C LYS A 66 -2.40 -3.91 11.46
N THR A 67 -2.84 -5.06 10.95
CA THR A 67 -4.25 -5.46 10.89
C THR A 67 -4.54 -6.49 11.97
N ARG A 68 -5.59 -6.27 12.75
CA ARG A 68 -6.17 -7.26 13.65
C ARG A 68 -7.45 -7.79 13.01
N GLU A 69 -7.41 -9.03 12.55
CA GLU A 69 -8.64 -9.72 12.16
C GLU A 69 -9.50 -9.94 13.41
N VAL A 70 -10.79 -9.63 13.30
CA VAL A 70 -11.76 -9.84 14.37
C VAL A 70 -12.84 -10.76 13.84
N SER A 71 -12.93 -11.95 14.42
CA SER A 71 -14.06 -12.85 14.20
C SER A 71 -15.25 -12.39 15.03
N GLY A 72 -16.47 -12.51 14.49
CA GLY A 72 -17.69 -12.31 15.26
C GLY A 72 -17.76 -13.35 16.40
N GLU A 73 -17.92 -12.89 17.64
CA GLU A 73 -17.86 -13.77 18.82
C GLU A 73 -19.21 -13.99 19.51
N ALA A 74 -20.32 -13.50 18.96
CA ALA A 74 -21.63 -13.86 19.46
C ALA A 74 -22.72 -13.68 18.41
N ASP A 75 -23.50 -14.76 18.18
CA ASP A 75 -24.90 -14.62 17.84
C ASP A 75 -25.61 -14.09 19.08
N PHE A 76 -25.94 -12.80 19.09
CA PHE A 76 -26.95 -12.35 20.03
C PHE A 76 -28.30 -12.85 19.53
N ASP A 77 -28.81 -13.89 20.19
CA ASP A 77 -30.18 -14.38 19.97
C ASP A 77 -31.15 -13.34 20.55
N PHE A 78 -31.54 -12.38 19.69
CA PHE A 78 -32.37 -11.21 20.02
C PHE A 78 -33.74 -11.58 20.63
N ASP A 79 -34.15 -12.84 20.56
CA ASP A 79 -35.51 -13.28 20.92
C ASP A 79 -35.70 -13.66 22.40
N LYS A 80 -34.66 -13.68 23.25
CA LYS A 80 -34.77 -14.22 24.62
C LYS A 80 -34.73 -13.25 25.80
N SER A 81 -34.54 -11.96 25.60
CA SER A 81 -34.68 -10.97 26.68
C SER A 81 -35.64 -9.88 26.25
N GLY A 82 -36.87 -9.94 26.75
CA GLY A 82 -37.97 -8.99 26.52
C GLY A 82 -37.74 -7.55 27.00
N GLU A 83 -36.51 -7.05 27.01
CA GLU A 83 -36.14 -5.66 27.28
C GLU A 83 -35.06 -5.18 26.30
N MET A 84 -35.43 -5.02 25.02
CA MET A 84 -34.74 -4.09 24.12
C MET A 84 -35.77 -3.16 23.46
N THR A 85 -36.48 -2.39 24.27
CA THR A 85 -37.15 -1.21 23.75
C THR A 85 -36.09 -0.11 23.54
N LYS A 86 -35.57 -0.09 22.30
CA LYS A 86 -34.73 0.94 21.65
C LYS A 86 -33.21 0.73 21.69
N ALA A 87 -32.70 -0.26 20.96
CA ALA A 87 -31.39 -0.11 20.33
C ALA A 87 -31.43 1.17 19.49
N SER A 88 -30.61 2.17 19.83
CA SER A 88 -30.57 3.41 19.07
C SER A 88 -29.66 3.19 17.86
N VAL A 89 -30.27 3.28 16.67
CA VAL A 89 -29.51 3.25 15.42
C VAL A 89 -28.66 4.50 15.36
N LEU A 90 -27.34 4.32 15.36
CA LEU A 90 -26.38 5.42 15.29
C LEU A 90 -26.03 5.73 13.84
N TYR A 91 -25.85 4.69 13.03
CA TYR A 91 -25.46 4.80 11.63
C TYR A 91 -26.26 3.83 10.77
N ASN A 92 -26.56 4.27 9.55
CA ASN A 92 -27.06 3.44 8.47
C ASN A 92 -26.31 3.83 7.20
N ILE A 93 -25.29 3.04 6.86
CA ILE A 93 -24.30 3.35 5.83
C ILE A 93 -24.58 2.48 4.62
N ASP A 94 -24.79 3.09 3.46
CA ASP A 94 -24.82 2.39 2.17
C ASP A 94 -23.40 1.96 1.81
N LEU A 95 -23.11 0.65 1.94
CA LEU A 95 -21.77 0.12 1.72
C LEU A 95 -21.42 0.10 0.22
N GLU A 96 -22.40 -0.09 -0.65
CA GLU A 96 -22.17 -0.09 -2.10
C GLU A 96 -21.76 1.30 -2.59
N ALA A 97 -22.33 2.36 -2.01
CA ALA A 97 -21.94 3.75 -2.29
C ALA A 97 -20.49 4.08 -1.90
N ILE A 98 -19.89 3.33 -0.97
CA ILE A 98 -18.51 3.55 -0.49
C ILE A 98 -17.54 2.43 -0.88
N ARG A 99 -17.99 1.47 -1.71
CA ARG A 99 -17.21 0.28 -2.06
C ARG A 99 -15.92 0.66 -2.77
N ASN A 100 -14.79 0.24 -2.20
CA ASN A 100 -13.43 0.49 -2.70
C ASN A 100 -13.04 1.98 -2.77
N GLU A 101 -13.86 2.90 -2.23
CA GLU A 101 -13.53 4.34 -2.22
C GLU A 101 -12.29 4.62 -1.35
N TYR A 102 -11.95 3.73 -0.42
CA TYR A 102 -10.70 3.78 0.35
C TYR A 102 -9.44 3.66 -0.53
N LEU A 103 -9.54 3.22 -1.79
CA LEU A 103 -8.41 3.24 -2.73
C LEU A 103 -8.20 4.63 -3.36
N LYS A 104 -9.19 5.53 -3.27
CA LYS A 104 -9.12 6.89 -3.82
C LYS A 104 -8.62 7.88 -2.77
N SER A 105 -7.29 7.99 -2.61
CA SER A 105 -6.67 8.94 -1.66
C SER A 105 -6.63 10.38 -2.18
N PRO A 106 -6.45 11.39 -1.33
CA PRO A 106 -6.19 12.76 -1.80
C PRO A 106 -4.85 12.91 -2.56
N ILE A 107 -3.93 11.95 -2.46
CA ILE A 107 -2.68 11.93 -3.22
C ILE A 107 -3.01 11.50 -4.65
N THR A 108 -2.99 12.47 -5.57
CA THR A 108 -3.42 12.27 -6.96
C THR A 108 -2.48 12.92 -7.97
N PHE A 109 -2.51 12.42 -9.20
CA PHE A 109 -1.97 13.10 -10.37
C PHE A 109 -2.93 12.99 -11.56
N LYS A 110 -2.69 13.75 -12.62
CA LYS A 110 -3.49 13.70 -13.86
C LYS A 110 -2.66 13.23 -15.04
N THR A 111 -3.23 12.36 -15.87
CA THR A 111 -2.64 11.97 -17.17
C THR A 111 -2.75 13.11 -18.18
N SER A 112 -2.06 13.02 -19.31
CA SER A 112 -2.21 14.03 -20.38
C SER A 112 -3.62 14.08 -20.97
N LYS A 113 -4.38 12.98 -20.86
CA LYS A 113 -5.79 12.88 -21.25
C LYS A 113 -6.76 13.40 -20.19
N GLY A 114 -6.26 13.88 -19.05
CA GLY A 114 -7.06 14.46 -17.97
C GLY A 114 -7.60 13.44 -16.96
N THR A 115 -7.32 12.14 -17.12
CA THR A 115 -7.69 11.10 -16.15
C THR A 115 -7.01 11.38 -14.82
N VAL A 116 -7.79 11.51 -13.76
CA VAL A 116 -7.27 11.57 -12.38
C VAL A 116 -6.87 10.17 -11.95
N VAL A 117 -5.66 10.03 -11.41
CA VAL A 117 -5.14 8.80 -10.83
C VAL A 117 -4.90 9.03 -9.34
N TYR A 118 -5.52 8.20 -8.52
CA TYR A 118 -5.40 8.18 -7.07
C TYR A 118 -4.34 7.18 -6.65
N VAL A 119 -3.47 7.58 -5.72
CA VAL A 119 -2.37 6.75 -5.21
C VAL A 119 -2.69 6.29 -3.80
N SER A 120 -2.71 4.98 -3.56
CA SER A 120 -2.99 4.40 -2.25
C SER A 120 -2.10 3.22 -1.92
N GLY A 121 -2.22 2.68 -0.70
CA GLY A 121 -1.65 1.41 -0.29
C GLY A 121 -2.74 0.43 0.11
N SER A 122 -2.47 -0.87 -0.01
CA SER A 122 -3.32 -1.92 0.52
C SER A 122 -2.50 -3.16 0.89
N LYS A 123 -3.06 -4.00 1.76
CA LYS A 123 -2.50 -5.30 2.16
C LYS A 123 -3.33 -6.41 1.52
N SER A 124 -2.67 -7.36 0.90
CA SER A 124 -3.30 -8.57 0.37
C SER A 124 -3.61 -9.55 1.51
N SER A 125 -4.69 -10.31 1.36
CA SER A 125 -5.07 -11.34 2.34
C SER A 125 -4.23 -12.61 2.23
N ASN A 126 -3.61 -12.86 1.08
CA ASN A 126 -2.71 -13.99 0.84
C ASN A 126 -1.33 -13.52 0.35
N CYS A 127 -0.45 -14.49 0.13
CA CYS A 127 0.94 -14.28 -0.27
C CYS A 127 1.24 -14.73 -1.71
N PRO A 128 2.32 -14.19 -2.31
CA PRO A 128 2.80 -14.68 -3.60
C PRO A 128 3.40 -16.07 -3.40
N ASP A 129 2.86 -17.03 -4.14
CA ASP A 129 3.06 -18.47 -3.99
C ASP A 129 2.57 -18.98 -2.62
N LEU A 130 1.69 -20.00 -2.62
CA LEU A 130 0.96 -20.54 -1.47
C LEU A 130 1.87 -21.21 -0.40
N SER A 131 3.08 -20.72 -0.19
CA SER A 131 4.06 -21.21 0.78
C SER A 131 3.72 -20.75 2.20
N ASN A 132 3.96 -21.63 3.17
CA ASN A 132 3.62 -21.44 4.59
C ASN A 132 4.52 -20.44 5.35
N SER A 133 5.41 -19.69 4.67
CA SER A 133 6.43 -18.85 5.33
C SER A 133 6.54 -17.43 4.77
N CYS A 134 5.40 -16.85 4.37
CA CYS A 134 5.36 -15.47 3.89
C CYS A 134 5.45 -14.48 5.05
N LYS A 135 6.34 -13.50 4.94
CA LYS A 135 6.44 -12.39 5.90
C LYS A 135 5.38 -11.34 5.53
N ASP A 136 4.73 -10.72 6.53
CA ASP A 136 3.64 -9.76 6.28
C ASP A 136 4.03 -8.59 5.35
N LYS A 137 5.32 -8.24 5.33
CA LYS A 137 5.93 -7.28 4.38
C LYS A 137 5.75 -7.62 2.89
N GLU A 138 5.55 -8.89 2.55
CA GLU A 138 5.39 -9.34 1.16
C GLU A 138 3.94 -9.20 0.68
N LYS A 139 3.00 -8.87 1.58
CA LYS A 139 1.57 -8.71 1.28
C LYS A 139 1.21 -7.30 0.80
N PHE A 140 2.16 -6.36 0.77
CA PHE A 140 1.85 -4.94 0.51
C PHE A 140 1.84 -4.57 -0.97
N PHE A 141 0.87 -3.73 -1.32
CA PHE A 141 0.72 -3.12 -2.64
C PHE A 141 0.65 -1.61 -2.52
N MET A 142 1.35 -0.93 -3.42
CA MET A 142 0.89 0.38 -3.89
C MET A 142 -0.18 0.15 -4.95
N VAL A 143 -1.27 0.90 -4.84
CA VAL A 143 -2.44 0.77 -5.70
C VAL A 143 -2.68 2.10 -6.39
N LEU A 144 -2.76 2.06 -7.73
CA LEU A 144 -3.14 3.21 -8.55
C LEU A 144 -4.56 2.99 -9.05
N THR A 145 -5.48 3.87 -8.69
CA THR A 145 -6.88 3.78 -9.14
C THR A 145 -7.20 4.98 -10.02
N THR A 146 -7.75 4.76 -11.20
CA THR A 146 -8.18 5.85 -12.09
C THR A 146 -9.57 6.35 -11.68
N SER A 147 -9.90 7.59 -12.03
CA SER A 147 -11.27 8.14 -11.92
C SER A 147 -12.32 7.32 -12.68
N GLY A 148 -11.91 6.58 -13.72
CA GLY A 148 -12.76 5.61 -14.42
C GLY A 148 -12.89 4.25 -13.74
N GLY A 149 -12.27 4.03 -12.56
CA GLY A 149 -12.39 2.80 -11.78
C GLY A 149 -11.39 1.69 -12.12
N GLN A 150 -10.49 1.89 -13.10
CA GLN A 150 -9.42 0.94 -13.37
C GLN A 150 -8.37 0.98 -12.25
N THR A 151 -7.97 -0.21 -11.77
CA THR A 151 -6.98 -0.34 -10.68
C THR A 151 -5.73 -1.07 -11.16
N PHE A 152 -4.57 -0.58 -10.77
CA PHE A 152 -3.26 -1.19 -11.01
C PHE A 152 -2.57 -1.47 -9.69
N PHE A 153 -2.08 -2.70 -9.53
CA PHE A 153 -1.42 -3.16 -8.32
C PHE A 153 0.08 -3.27 -8.56
N ILE A 154 0.86 -2.65 -7.68
CA ILE A 154 2.31 -2.69 -7.70
C ILE A 154 2.78 -3.22 -6.36
N ARG A 155 3.45 -4.37 -6.34
CA ARG A 155 3.99 -4.93 -5.10
C ARG A 155 4.99 -3.96 -4.49
N ALA A 156 4.90 -3.69 -3.20
CA ALA A 156 5.82 -2.77 -2.52
C ALA A 156 7.28 -3.20 -2.73
N MET A 157 7.55 -4.51 -2.64
CA MET A 157 8.87 -5.09 -2.87
C MET A 157 9.44 -4.86 -4.29
N GLU A 158 8.60 -4.58 -5.30
CA GLU A 158 9.07 -4.30 -6.67
C GLU A 158 9.58 -2.87 -6.84
N ILE A 159 9.15 -1.94 -5.97
CA ILE A 159 9.44 -0.51 -6.12
C ILE A 159 10.37 0.06 -5.05
N ILE A 160 10.62 -0.68 -3.98
CA ILE A 160 11.54 -0.25 -2.92
C ILE A 160 12.98 -0.30 -3.46
N ASN A 161 13.61 0.87 -3.51
CA ASN A 161 15.00 1.07 -3.84
C ASN A 161 15.77 1.38 -2.56
N TRP A 162 16.67 0.48 -2.20
CA TRP A 162 17.60 0.64 -1.09
C TRP A 162 18.88 1.25 -1.61
N SER A 163 19.51 2.16 -0.85
CA SER A 163 20.72 2.89 -1.22
C SER A 163 21.88 2.01 -1.74
N ILE A 164 21.85 0.69 -1.51
CA ILE A 164 22.82 -0.32 -1.98
C ILE A 164 22.29 -1.29 -3.05
N PHE A 165 20.97 -1.42 -3.23
CA PHE A 165 20.34 -2.32 -4.21
C PHE A 165 19.47 -1.48 -5.17
N MET A 166 20.13 -0.85 -6.14
CA MET A 166 19.58 0.20 -6.99
C MET A 166 18.50 -0.20 -8.02
N ASN A 167 17.65 -1.23 -7.82
CA ASN A 167 16.78 -1.71 -8.92
C ASN A 167 15.27 -1.79 -8.65
N GLY A 168 14.76 -1.33 -7.50
CA GLY A 168 13.31 -1.27 -7.29
C GLY A 168 12.65 -0.18 -8.16
N SER A 169 11.94 -0.58 -9.20
CA SER A 169 11.00 0.27 -9.93
C SER A 169 9.97 -0.57 -10.69
N LYS A 170 8.77 -0.03 -10.87
CA LYS A 170 7.72 -0.67 -11.67
C LYS A 170 7.12 0.32 -12.65
N THR A 171 7.01 -0.09 -13.90
CA THR A 171 6.30 0.68 -14.92
C THR A 171 4.86 0.19 -15.03
N VAL A 172 3.91 1.12 -15.01
CA VAL A 172 2.49 0.89 -15.32
C VAL A 172 2.11 1.75 -16.51
N VAL A 173 1.26 1.21 -17.39
CA VAL A 173 0.74 1.95 -18.54
C VAL A 173 -0.69 2.37 -18.24
N ILE A 174 -0.93 3.68 -18.20
CA ILE A 174 -2.25 4.29 -17.97
C ILE A 174 -2.52 5.22 -19.13
N ASP A 175 -3.68 5.10 -19.78
CA ASP A 175 -4.04 5.90 -20.96
C ASP A 175 -3.06 5.78 -22.15
N GLY A 176 -2.25 4.72 -22.19
CA GLY A 176 -1.17 4.54 -23.18
C GLY A 176 0.14 5.22 -22.81
N GLU A 177 0.22 5.88 -21.66
CA GLU A 177 1.40 6.54 -21.14
C GLU A 177 2.09 5.70 -20.08
N LYS A 178 3.44 5.71 -20.08
CA LYS A 178 4.24 4.98 -19.10
C LYS A 178 4.44 5.82 -17.84
N TYR A 179 4.13 5.23 -16.69
CA TYR A 179 4.37 5.78 -15.36
C TYR A 179 5.29 4.85 -14.58
N VAL A 180 6.43 5.38 -14.12
CA VAL A 180 7.43 4.62 -13.36
C VAL A 180 7.31 4.97 -11.89
N ALA A 181 6.96 3.99 -11.06
CA ALA A 181 6.87 4.12 -9.62
C ALA A 181 8.15 3.60 -8.94
N LYS A 182 8.61 4.33 -7.93
CA LYS A 182 9.80 4.04 -7.14
C LYS A 182 9.65 4.56 -5.72
N VAL A 183 10.10 3.79 -4.73
CA VAL A 183 10.22 4.23 -3.34
C VAL A 183 11.71 4.33 -3.02
N HIS A 184 12.19 5.53 -2.71
CA HIS A 184 13.53 5.73 -2.19
C HIS A 184 13.48 5.49 -0.68
N ALA A 185 13.89 4.30 -0.25
CA ALA A 185 13.85 3.92 1.16
C ALA A 185 14.98 4.61 1.93
N ASN A 186 14.62 5.19 3.06
CA ASN A 186 15.56 5.68 4.05
C ASN A 186 15.50 4.73 5.25
N ALA A 187 16.53 3.90 5.40
CA ALA A 187 16.54 2.85 6.41
C ALA A 187 16.67 3.42 7.85
N SER A 188 17.38 4.53 8.01
CA SER A 188 17.58 5.19 9.30
C SER A 188 16.39 6.04 9.74
N ASP A 189 15.51 6.40 8.80
CA ASP A 189 14.31 7.20 9.04
C ASP A 189 13.21 6.74 8.04
N PRO A 190 12.58 5.57 8.30
CA PRO A 190 11.63 4.95 7.40
C PRO A 190 10.47 5.85 7.00
N GLU A 191 9.98 6.66 7.93
CA GLU A 191 8.90 7.62 7.74
C GLU A 191 9.23 8.70 6.67
N LYS A 192 10.50 9.11 6.58
CA LYS A 192 10.99 10.03 5.53
C LYS A 192 11.31 9.36 4.21
N SER A 193 11.12 8.04 4.09
CA SER A 193 11.23 7.36 2.78
C SER A 193 10.28 8.00 1.78
N LYS A 194 10.70 8.08 0.52
CA LYS A 194 10.03 8.90 -0.50
C LYS A 194 9.46 8.04 -1.61
N LEU A 195 8.13 8.08 -1.78
CA LEU A 195 7.46 7.63 -2.98
C LEU A 195 7.59 8.66 -4.11
N GLU A 196 8.07 8.21 -5.26
CA GLU A 196 8.15 8.97 -6.50
C GLU A 196 7.42 8.23 -7.62
N ILE A 197 6.58 8.96 -8.38
CA ILE A 197 6.01 8.47 -9.63
C ILE A 197 6.42 9.43 -10.73
N LYS A 198 7.09 8.92 -11.77
CA LYS A 198 7.48 9.69 -12.96
C LYS A 198 6.58 9.34 -14.13
N GLY A 199 5.95 10.35 -14.73
CA GLY A 199 5.25 10.23 -16.01
C GLY A 199 6.12 10.70 -17.18
N PRO A 200 5.55 10.80 -18.39
CA PRO A 200 6.28 11.19 -19.60
C PRO A 200 6.96 12.57 -19.54
N ARG A 201 6.44 13.47 -18.70
CA ARG A 201 6.93 14.87 -18.56
C ARG A 201 7.73 15.11 -17.29
N GLY A 202 8.09 14.06 -16.56
CA GLY A 202 8.83 14.15 -15.29
C GLY A 202 8.06 13.64 -14.08
N ALA A 203 8.48 14.02 -12.88
CA ALA A 203 7.85 13.59 -11.63
C ALA A 203 6.43 14.17 -11.50
N VAL A 204 5.46 13.29 -11.28
CA VAL A 204 4.05 13.63 -11.06
C VAL A 204 3.63 13.44 -9.60
N ILE A 205 4.35 12.58 -8.85
CA ILE A 205 4.21 12.41 -7.40
C ILE A 205 5.60 12.40 -6.77
N SER A 206 5.71 13.07 -5.64
CA SER A 206 6.87 13.11 -4.77
C SER A 206 6.38 13.30 -3.33
N SER A 207 6.05 12.20 -2.66
CA SER A 207 5.50 12.19 -1.30
C SER A 207 6.35 11.32 -0.38
N SER A 208 6.45 11.70 0.89
CA SER A 208 6.99 10.83 1.93
C SER A 208 5.96 9.75 2.32
N LEU A 209 6.42 8.66 2.93
CA LEU A 209 5.58 7.54 3.32
C LEU A 209 4.69 7.85 4.52
N ASP A 210 5.13 8.70 5.46
CA ASP A 210 4.31 9.24 6.54
C ASP A 210 3.01 9.88 6.01
N LYS A 211 3.11 10.77 5.03
CA LYS A 211 1.98 11.44 4.38
C LYS A 211 1.09 10.47 3.64
N LEU A 212 1.67 9.41 3.06
CA LEU A 212 0.88 8.34 2.46
C LEU A 212 0.11 7.56 3.53
N GLY A 213 0.75 7.23 4.65
CA GLY A 213 0.12 6.58 5.81
C GLY A 213 -1.02 7.42 6.40
N GLU A 214 -0.79 8.70 6.64
CA GLU A 214 -1.82 9.66 7.10
C GLU A 214 -2.97 9.74 6.10
N ALA A 215 -2.67 9.88 4.81
CA ALA A 215 -3.67 9.93 3.74
C ALA A 215 -4.42 8.62 3.59
N LEU A 216 -3.87 7.48 4.02
CA LEU A 216 -4.54 6.17 4.06
C LEU A 216 -5.45 6.02 5.28
N ALA A 217 -4.98 6.45 6.44
CA ALA A 217 -5.74 6.35 7.67
C ALA A 217 -6.91 7.34 7.74
N ALA A 218 -6.84 8.46 7.03
CA ALA A 218 -7.92 9.45 6.97
C ALA A 218 -9.10 9.06 6.06
N LYS A 219 -9.05 7.90 5.39
CA LYS A 219 -10.04 7.50 4.38
C LYS A 219 -11.21 6.73 4.97
N GLY A 220 -12.38 6.99 4.41
CA GLY A 220 -13.61 6.30 4.78
C GLY A 220 -14.61 7.22 5.44
N VAL A 221 -15.73 6.64 5.83
CA VAL A 221 -16.84 7.33 6.48
C VAL A 221 -16.50 7.54 7.96
N ASP A 222 -16.76 8.73 8.47
CA ASP A 222 -16.62 9.02 9.89
C ASP A 222 -17.69 8.27 10.70
N VAL A 223 -17.24 7.44 11.64
CA VAL A 223 -18.10 6.70 12.56
C VAL A 223 -17.60 6.94 13.97
N LYS A 224 -18.48 7.43 14.84
CA LYS A 224 -18.20 7.65 16.26
C LYS A 224 -18.97 6.64 17.11
N LEU A 225 -18.23 5.72 17.72
CA LEU A 225 -18.70 4.74 18.72
C LEU A 225 -18.21 5.20 20.10
N SER A 226 -17.52 4.36 20.89
CA SER A 226 -16.83 4.87 22.10
C SER A 226 -15.64 5.75 21.74
N LYS A 227 -15.03 5.51 20.58
CA LYS A 227 -13.97 6.31 19.96
C LYS A 227 -14.39 6.74 18.54
N ALA A 228 -13.63 7.65 17.96
CA ALA A 228 -13.80 8.00 16.56
C ALA A 228 -13.04 7.01 15.67
N TYR A 229 -13.69 6.63 14.58
CA TYR A 229 -13.20 5.68 13.59
C TYR A 229 -13.42 6.22 12.17
N LYS A 230 -12.54 5.82 11.26
CA LYS A 230 -12.81 5.80 9.83
C LYS A 230 -13.23 4.40 9.43
N LEU A 231 -14.41 4.29 8.82
CA LEU A 231 -14.96 3.06 8.29
C LEU A 231 -14.73 2.99 6.78
N ALA A 232 -14.04 1.94 6.33
CA ALA A 232 -13.86 1.63 4.93
C ALA A 232 -14.50 0.28 4.59
N TYR A 233 -14.98 0.15 3.35
CA TYR A 233 -15.57 -1.07 2.84
C TYR A 233 -15.07 -1.35 1.43
N GLY A 234 -14.83 -2.61 1.12
CA GLY A 234 -14.43 -2.98 -0.23
C GLY A 234 -14.13 -4.45 -0.42
N ASN A 235 -13.71 -4.78 -1.63
CA ASN A 235 -13.27 -6.10 -2.00
C ASN A 235 -11.93 -6.42 -1.37
N GLU A 236 -11.80 -7.65 -0.89
CA GLU A 236 -10.51 -8.20 -0.54
C GLU A 236 -9.59 -8.23 -1.78
N ILE A 237 -8.30 -7.98 -1.56
CA ILE A 237 -7.27 -8.04 -2.58
C ILE A 237 -6.43 -9.29 -2.32
N MET A 238 -6.24 -10.12 -3.34
CA MET A 238 -5.38 -11.29 -3.30
C MET A 238 -4.25 -11.19 -4.33
N GLN A 239 -3.07 -11.67 -3.95
CA GLN A 239 -2.00 -12.01 -4.88
C GLN A 239 -2.34 -13.30 -5.64
N THR A 240 -1.94 -13.33 -6.89
CA THR A 240 -2.02 -14.48 -7.79
C THR A 240 -0.62 -15.12 -7.90
N GLY A 241 -0.55 -16.41 -8.28
CA GLY A 241 0.71 -17.15 -8.42
C GLY A 241 1.68 -16.64 -9.50
N LYS A 242 1.35 -15.54 -10.21
CA LYS A 242 2.27 -14.85 -11.14
C LYS A 242 2.78 -13.52 -10.59
N GLY A 243 2.54 -13.23 -9.30
CA GLY A 243 2.92 -11.96 -8.66
C GLY A 243 2.00 -10.77 -8.99
N ASN A 244 0.93 -10.98 -9.76
CA ASN A 244 -0.13 -9.98 -9.96
C ASN A 244 -1.13 -10.00 -8.81
N ALA A 245 -1.96 -8.97 -8.65
CA ALA A 245 -3.07 -8.97 -7.70
C ALA A 245 -4.43 -8.81 -8.39
N LYS A 246 -5.47 -9.28 -7.72
CA LYS A 246 -6.87 -9.14 -8.16
C LYS A 246 -7.78 -8.87 -6.96
N PHE A 247 -8.91 -8.23 -7.23
CA PHE A 247 -10.02 -8.22 -6.29
C PHE A 247 -10.67 -9.61 -6.23
N THR A 248 -11.11 -10.01 -5.05
CA THR A 248 -11.98 -11.17 -4.86
C THR A 248 -13.44 -10.72 -4.75
N GLU A 249 -14.35 -11.68 -4.72
CA GLU A 249 -15.76 -11.39 -4.44
C GLU A 249 -16.01 -11.11 -2.95
N SER A 250 -15.14 -11.64 -2.07
CA SER A 250 -15.18 -11.42 -0.62
C SER A 250 -15.09 -9.92 -0.30
N LYS A 251 -15.89 -9.50 0.68
CA LYS A 251 -15.96 -8.10 1.11
C LYS A 251 -15.40 -7.97 2.51
N LEU A 252 -14.67 -6.89 2.74
CA LEU A 252 -14.05 -6.55 4.00
C LEU A 252 -14.56 -5.20 4.48
N LEU A 253 -14.78 -5.10 5.78
CA LEU A 253 -14.98 -3.86 6.50
C LEU A 253 -13.70 -3.58 7.30
N LEU A 254 -13.18 -2.36 7.18
CA LEU A 254 -12.06 -1.90 7.98
C LEU A 254 -12.53 -0.79 8.91
N LEU A 255 -12.27 -0.94 10.21
CA LEU A 255 -12.41 0.13 11.18
C LEU A 255 -11.04 0.60 11.64
N ILE A 256 -10.76 1.87 11.40
CA ILE A 256 -9.50 2.52 11.68
C ILE A 256 -9.71 3.55 12.78
N PRO A 257 -9.13 3.41 13.98
CA PRO A 257 -9.18 4.46 15.00
C PRO A 257 -8.64 5.79 14.46
N PHE A 258 -9.33 6.90 14.73
CA PHE A 258 -8.94 8.23 14.25
C PHE A 258 -9.07 9.32 15.33
N PRO A 259 -8.09 10.24 15.50
CA PRO A 259 -6.80 10.28 14.80
C PRO A 259 -5.95 9.05 15.11
N VAL A 260 -5.02 8.71 14.22
CA VAL A 260 -4.07 7.62 14.47
C VAL A 260 -3.11 8.09 15.55
N VAL A 261 -3.25 7.57 16.77
CA VAL A 261 -2.45 8.03 17.92
C VAL A 261 -1.21 7.18 18.14
N ASP A 262 -1.15 5.97 17.58
CA ASP A 262 0.00 5.03 17.60
C ASP A 262 -0.23 3.95 16.52
N SER A 263 0.59 2.88 16.45
CA SER A 263 0.39 1.63 15.68
C SER A 263 -0.88 0.83 16.06
N SER A 264 -1.92 1.56 16.44
CA SER A 264 -3.30 1.15 16.60
C SER A 264 -3.70 0.23 15.46
N SER A 265 -4.01 -1.01 15.85
CA SER A 265 -4.35 -2.04 14.90
C SER A 265 -5.64 -1.67 14.18
N TYR A 266 -5.62 -1.68 12.86
CA TYR A 266 -6.85 -1.62 12.06
C TYR A 266 -7.64 -2.88 12.32
N PHE A 267 -8.94 -2.75 12.57
CA PHE A 267 -9.81 -3.90 12.71
C PHE A 267 -10.31 -4.30 11.34
N LEU A 268 -10.05 -5.55 10.95
CA LEU A 268 -10.52 -6.14 9.70
C LEU A 268 -11.61 -7.14 10.04
N ILE A 269 -12.79 -6.90 9.48
CA ILE A 269 -13.98 -7.73 9.65
C ILE A 269 -14.38 -8.25 8.27
N LYS A 270 -14.60 -9.56 8.13
CA LYS A 270 -15.19 -10.09 6.88
C LYS A 270 -16.67 -9.73 6.88
N ALA A 271 -17.17 -9.21 5.77
CA ALA A 271 -18.59 -8.84 5.69
C ALA A 271 -19.51 -10.05 5.96
N ASP A 272 -19.06 -11.25 5.58
CA ASP A 272 -19.77 -12.51 5.81
C ASP A 272 -19.90 -12.88 7.30
N ASP A 273 -19.06 -12.30 8.17
CA ASP A 273 -19.18 -12.48 9.62
C ASP A 273 -20.28 -11.56 10.23
N ILE A 274 -20.81 -10.60 9.45
CA ILE A 274 -21.85 -9.67 9.87
C ILE A 274 -23.21 -10.20 9.42
N LYS A 275 -24.02 -10.70 10.36
CA LYS A 275 -25.31 -11.32 10.05
C LYS A 275 -26.42 -10.28 9.90
N PRO A 276 -27.50 -10.59 9.14
CA PRO A 276 -28.69 -9.73 9.06
C PRO A 276 -29.45 -9.58 10.38
N ALA A 277 -29.26 -10.51 11.33
CA ALA A 277 -29.79 -10.36 12.69
C ALA A 277 -28.97 -9.36 13.52
N GLY A 278 -27.71 -9.11 13.15
CA GLY A 278 -26.74 -8.34 13.92
C GLY A 278 -25.64 -9.23 14.50
N THR A 279 -24.40 -8.75 14.44
CA THR A 279 -23.20 -9.35 15.03
C THR A 279 -22.55 -8.33 15.96
N ALA A 280 -22.11 -8.79 17.14
CA ALA A 280 -21.29 -7.97 18.04
C ALA A 280 -19.80 -8.36 17.92
N PHE A 281 -18.92 -7.38 18.09
CA PHE A 281 -17.47 -7.57 18.10
C PHE A 281 -16.86 -7.01 19.39
N PRO A 282 -17.06 -7.67 20.56
CA PRO A 282 -16.67 -7.12 21.87
C PRO A 282 -15.17 -6.84 22.01
N SER A 283 -14.33 -7.62 21.32
CA SER A 283 -12.87 -7.46 21.31
C SER A 283 -12.38 -6.25 20.49
N MET A 284 -13.25 -5.69 19.65
CA MET A 284 -13.04 -4.43 18.93
C MET A 284 -13.69 -3.25 19.65
N GLU A 285 -15.00 -3.34 19.89
CA GLU A 285 -15.82 -2.25 20.42
C GLU A 285 -17.04 -2.84 21.17
N PRO A 286 -16.96 -3.00 22.49
CA PRO A 286 -18.04 -3.59 23.28
C PRO A 286 -19.27 -2.68 23.36
N GLY A 287 -20.46 -3.27 23.39
CA GLY A 287 -21.73 -2.52 23.52
C GLY A 287 -22.29 -1.98 22.20
N TYR A 288 -21.83 -2.50 21.06
CA TYR A 288 -22.35 -2.15 19.74
C TYR A 288 -22.67 -3.40 18.93
N SER A 289 -23.70 -3.31 18.10
CA SER A 289 -24.09 -4.35 17.14
C SER A 289 -24.04 -3.80 15.73
N PHE A 290 -23.55 -4.65 14.83
CA PHE A 290 -23.36 -4.40 13.41
C PHE A 290 -24.28 -5.33 12.66
N LYS A 291 -25.21 -4.78 11.88
CA LYS A 291 -26.14 -5.54 11.06
C LYS A 291 -25.87 -5.22 9.59
N LEU A 292 -25.70 -6.25 8.78
CA LEU A 292 -25.55 -6.12 7.33
C LEU A 292 -26.82 -6.65 6.66
N ASP A 293 -27.51 -5.78 5.95
CA ASP A 293 -28.77 -6.12 5.28
C ASP A 293 -28.88 -5.35 3.96
N GLU A 294 -29.14 -6.06 2.86
CA GLU A 294 -29.27 -5.48 1.50
C GLU A 294 -28.15 -4.47 1.12
N GLY A 295 -26.90 -4.75 1.50
CA GLY A 295 -25.76 -3.87 1.21
C GLY A 295 -25.65 -2.63 2.10
N LYS A 296 -26.44 -2.54 3.18
CA LYS A 296 -26.35 -1.47 4.18
C LYS A 296 -25.81 -2.00 5.49
N LEU A 297 -24.86 -1.26 6.05
CA LEU A 297 -24.38 -1.48 7.41
C LEU A 297 -25.15 -0.59 8.37
N GLN A 298 -25.91 -1.22 9.25
CA GLN A 298 -26.52 -0.57 10.39
C GLN A 298 -25.65 -0.80 11.62
N ILE A 299 -25.30 0.28 12.33
CA ILE A 299 -24.58 0.21 13.61
C ILE A 299 -25.50 0.76 14.70
N SER A 300 -25.75 -0.05 15.72
CA SER A 300 -26.62 0.31 16.83
C SER A 300 -25.88 0.19 18.16
N LYS A 301 -26.22 1.07 19.11
CA LYS A 301 -25.77 0.92 20.49
C LYS A 301 -26.65 -0.11 21.21
N LEU A 302 -26.01 -1.06 21.89
CA LEU A 302 -26.64 -2.06 22.74
C LEU A 302 -26.97 -1.48 24.13
#